data_AF-A0A953XGC6-F1
#
_entry.id   AF-A0A953XGC6-F1
#
_cell.length_a   1.000
_cell.length_b   1.000
_cell.length_c   1.000
_cell.angle_alpha   90.00
_cell.angle_beta   90.00
_cell.angle_gamma   90.00
#
_symmetry.space_group_name_H-M   'P 1'
#
loop_
_entity.id
_entity.type
_entity.pdbx_description
1 polymer ?
#
loop_
_entity_poly.entity_id
_entity_poly.type
_entity_poly.pdbx_seq_one_letter_code
_entity_poly.pdbx_strand_id
1 'polypeptide(L)'
;MSAELTLLFLEKRVEASRLCASITEPFATGTEPAEPDNLAGDFLQVTSELEGSLAELKKLNDGLEKDRTLEAGDIRHVRGRIATAVGEIARAAQDFAAQIRFFEAMNPNDAAKTKPALDKFDEIEKSTREFTVPEDGPEEGEELAPADETGLSPDEDVDPMLM
;
A
#
# COMPACT_ATOMS: atom_id res chain seq x y z
N MET A 1 -23.31 3.12 -2.96
CA MET A 1 -22.12 2.33 -3.35
C MET A 1 -21.51 1.83 -2.05
N SER A 2 -21.25 0.54 -1.88
CA SER A 2 -20.71 0.02 -0.60
C SER A 2 -19.28 0.51 -0.36
N ALA A 3 -18.86 0.58 0.91
CA ALA A 3 -17.50 0.94 1.30
C ALA A 3 -16.46 0.02 0.62
N GLU A 4 -16.76 -1.28 0.54
CA GLU A 4 -15.90 -2.29 -0.08
C GLU A 4 -15.71 -2.09 -1.59
N LEU A 5 -16.78 -1.74 -2.31
CA LEU A 5 -16.70 -1.50 -3.75
C LEU A 5 -15.88 -0.23 -4.03
N THR A 6 -16.08 0.81 -3.21
CA THR A 6 -15.32 2.07 -3.30
C THR A 6 -13.83 1.81 -3.06
N LEU A 7 -13.52 1.02 -2.02
CA LEU A 7 -12.15 0.63 -1.69
C LEU A 7 -11.50 -0.20 -2.80
N LEU A 8 -12.23 -1.14 -3.41
CA LEU A 8 -11.71 -1.93 -4.53
C LEU A 8 -11.33 -1.05 -5.73
N PHE A 9 -12.13 -0.02 -6.06
CA PHE A 9 -11.76 0.95 -7.10
C PHE A 9 -10.49 1.74 -6.73
N LEU A 10 -10.35 2.14 -5.46
CA LEU A 10 -9.17 2.86 -4.98
C LEU A 10 -7.92 2.00 -5.03
N GLU A 11 -7.98 0.76 -4.54
CA GLU A 11 -6.88 -0.21 -4.62
C GLU A 11 -6.42 -0.40 -6.06
N LYS A 12 -7.34 -0.53 -7.02
CA LYS A 12 -6.98 -0.68 -8.44
C LYS A 12 -6.35 0.57 -9.06
N ARG A 13 -6.75 1.76 -8.62
CA ARG A 13 -6.08 3.01 -9.03
C ARG A 13 -4.65 3.08 -8.50
N VAL A 14 -4.45 2.76 -7.23
CA VAL A 14 -3.11 2.72 -6.60
C VAL A 14 -2.21 1.67 -7.25
N GLU A 15 -2.75 0.47 -7.52
CA GLU A 15 -2.04 -0.59 -8.22
C GLU A 15 -1.58 -0.15 -9.61
N ALA A 16 -2.43 0.56 -10.36
CA ALA A 16 -2.07 1.11 -11.66
C ALA A 16 -0.93 2.15 -11.55
N SER A 17 -0.99 3.07 -10.59
CA SER A 17 0.09 4.05 -10.37
C SER A 17 1.42 3.38 -10.01
N ARG A 18 1.38 2.31 -9.20
CA ARG A 18 2.56 1.51 -8.86
C ARG A 18 3.14 0.78 -10.08
N LEU A 19 2.28 0.21 -10.94
CA LEU A 19 2.71 -0.40 -12.19
C LEU A 19 3.39 0.63 -13.09
N CYS A 20 2.82 1.83 -13.21
CA CYS A 20 3.47 2.94 -13.93
C CYS A 20 4.87 3.23 -13.36
N ALA A 21 5.02 3.32 -12.03
CA ALA A 21 6.34 3.50 -11.40
C ALA A 21 7.32 2.37 -11.73
N SER A 22 6.85 1.11 -11.76
CA SER A 22 7.72 -0.03 -12.09
C SER A 22 8.10 -0.10 -13.58
N ILE A 23 7.25 0.43 -14.47
CA ILE A 23 7.49 0.43 -15.92
C ILE A 23 8.31 1.65 -16.33
N THR A 24 8.26 2.75 -15.55
CA THR A 24 9.11 3.94 -15.71
C THR A 24 10.57 3.73 -15.24
N GLU A 25 11.05 2.50 -15.33
CA GLU A 25 12.46 2.14 -15.48
C GLU A 25 13.14 2.53 -16.83
N PRO A 26 12.69 3.43 -17.74
CA PRO A 26 13.51 3.91 -18.86
C PRO A 26 14.84 4.55 -18.45
N PHE A 27 15.02 4.87 -17.18
CA PHE A 27 16.32 5.25 -16.63
C PHE A 27 17.31 4.09 -16.44
N ALA A 28 16.82 2.85 -16.33
CA ALA A 28 17.66 1.65 -16.31
C ALA A 28 18.28 1.35 -17.69
N THR A 29 17.70 1.85 -18.78
CA THR A 29 18.21 1.65 -20.15
C THR A 29 19.10 2.79 -20.66
N GLY A 30 19.30 3.85 -19.87
CA GLY A 30 20.24 4.94 -20.18
C GLY A 30 19.84 5.84 -21.36
N THR A 31 18.58 5.78 -21.80
CA THR A 31 18.05 6.60 -22.89
C THR A 31 17.37 7.85 -22.33
N GLU A 32 17.83 9.02 -22.78
CA GLU A 32 17.27 10.32 -22.44
C GLU A 32 15.79 10.39 -22.89
N PRO A 33 14.87 10.93 -22.07
CA PRO A 33 13.48 11.12 -22.47
C PRO A 33 13.42 12.05 -23.68
N ALA A 34 12.74 11.61 -24.76
CA ALA A 34 12.69 12.37 -26.01
C ALA A 34 12.07 13.77 -25.85
N GLU A 35 11.22 13.98 -24.83
CA GLU A 35 10.49 15.24 -24.59
C GLU A 35 10.36 15.53 -23.08
N PRO A 36 11.32 16.26 -22.46
CA PRO A 36 11.35 16.56 -21.03
C PRO A 36 10.11 17.30 -20.49
N ASP A 37 9.50 18.15 -21.31
CA ASP A 37 8.34 18.94 -20.92
C ASP A 37 7.08 18.06 -20.75
N ASN A 38 6.98 16.95 -21.50
CA ASN A 38 5.91 15.97 -21.32
C ASN A 38 6.10 15.17 -20.04
N LEU A 39 7.36 14.82 -19.71
CA LEU A 39 7.67 14.04 -18.52
C LEU A 39 7.32 14.78 -17.22
N ALA A 40 7.58 16.09 -17.14
CA ALA A 40 7.16 16.90 -16.00
C ALA A 40 5.63 16.96 -15.87
N GLY A 41 4.91 17.04 -16.99
CA GLY A 41 3.44 16.95 -17.04
C GLY A 41 2.92 15.61 -16.54
N ASP A 42 3.54 14.51 -16.97
CA ASP A 42 3.18 13.15 -16.55
C ASP A 42 3.37 12.97 -15.03
N PHE A 43 4.49 13.42 -14.48
CA PHE A 43 4.71 13.37 -13.02
C PHE A 43 3.66 14.20 -12.27
N LEU A 44 3.31 15.39 -12.75
CA LEU A 44 2.27 16.20 -12.13
C LEU A 44 0.89 15.52 -12.19
N GLN A 45 0.56 14.87 -13.30
CA GLN A 45 -0.68 14.11 -13.38
C GLN A 45 -0.70 12.97 -12.34
N VAL A 46 0.39 12.20 -12.25
CA VAL A 46 0.50 11.11 -11.27
C VAL A 46 0.37 11.63 -9.83
N THR A 47 1.03 12.75 -9.48
CA THR A 47 0.87 13.35 -8.14
C THR A 47 -0.59 13.70 -7.86
N SER A 48 -1.30 14.28 -8.83
CA SER A 48 -2.72 14.62 -8.67
C SER A 48 -3.61 13.38 -8.48
N GLU A 49 -3.30 12.27 -9.16
CA GLU A 49 -4.06 11.02 -9.02
C GLU A 49 -3.83 10.34 -7.67
N LEU A 50 -2.59 10.37 -7.17
CA LEU A 50 -2.23 9.87 -5.84
C LEU A 50 -2.83 10.74 -4.72
N GLU A 51 -2.75 12.08 -4.83
CA GLU A 51 -3.39 13.02 -3.91
C GLU A 51 -4.91 12.77 -3.84
N GLY A 52 -5.56 12.61 -5.01
CA GLY A 52 -6.99 12.30 -5.09
C GLY A 52 -7.34 10.97 -4.43
N SER A 53 -6.56 9.91 -4.70
CA SER A 53 -6.74 8.60 -4.07
C SER A 53 -6.59 8.67 -2.56
N LEU A 54 -5.59 9.41 -2.05
CA LEU A 54 -5.36 9.60 -0.63
C LEU A 54 -6.53 10.35 0.04
N ALA A 55 -7.03 11.42 -0.59
CA ALA A 55 -8.18 12.17 -0.09
C ALA A 55 -9.46 11.31 -0.03
N GLU A 56 -9.69 10.48 -1.05
CA GLU A 56 -10.81 9.54 -1.09
C GLU A 56 -10.68 8.44 -0.01
N LEU A 57 -9.48 7.90 0.20
CA LEU A 57 -9.20 6.94 1.29
C LEU A 57 -9.43 7.56 2.67
N LYS A 58 -9.01 8.82 2.88
CA LYS A 58 -9.24 9.55 4.13
C LYS A 58 -10.73 9.72 4.40
N LYS A 59 -11.47 10.17 3.38
CA LYS A 59 -12.93 10.33 3.45
C LYS A 59 -13.65 9.01 3.74
N LEU A 60 -13.18 7.92 3.14
CA LEU A 60 -13.71 6.59 3.40
C LEU A 60 -13.47 6.19 4.86
N ASN A 61 -12.24 6.31 5.35
CA ASN A 61 -11.86 5.98 6.73
C ASN A 61 -12.68 6.75 7.78
N ASP A 62 -12.82 8.07 7.59
CA ASP A 62 -13.60 8.96 8.48
C ASP A 62 -15.12 8.71 8.43
N GLY A 63 -15.57 7.96 7.41
CA GLY A 63 -16.96 7.59 7.18
C GLY A 63 -17.35 6.25 7.80
N LEU A 64 -16.40 5.34 8.06
CA LEU A 64 -16.69 3.97 8.49
C LEU A 64 -17.47 3.91 9.81
N GLU A 65 -17.10 4.71 10.81
CA GLU A 65 -17.78 4.73 12.11
C GLU A 65 -19.18 5.35 12.06
N LYS A 66 -19.49 6.09 11.00
CA LYS A 66 -20.82 6.71 10.80
C LYS A 66 -21.78 5.75 10.12
N ASP A 67 -21.26 4.67 9.51
CA ASP A 67 -22.07 3.66 8.85
C ASP A 67 -22.60 2.65 9.88
N ARG A 68 -23.88 2.78 10.22
CA ARG A 68 -24.56 1.91 11.18
C ARG A 68 -24.85 0.50 10.64
N THR A 69 -24.54 0.24 9.37
CA THR A 69 -24.76 -1.07 8.74
C THR A 69 -23.56 -2.00 8.86
N LEU A 70 -22.40 -1.47 9.23
CA LEU A 70 -21.16 -2.25 9.38
C LEU A 70 -20.99 -2.75 10.80
N GLU A 71 -20.59 -4.00 10.95
CA GLU A 71 -20.17 -4.55 12.23
C GLU A 71 -18.74 -4.10 12.57
N ALA A 72 -18.36 -4.17 13.85
CA ALA A 72 -17.02 -3.76 14.30
C ALA A 72 -15.90 -4.56 13.59
N GLY A 73 -16.14 -5.83 13.29
CA GLY A 73 -15.22 -6.68 12.52
C GLY A 73 -15.01 -6.18 11.10
N ASP A 74 -16.08 -5.79 10.40
CA ASP A 74 -16.02 -5.27 9.04
C ASP A 74 -15.29 -3.92 8.99
N ILE A 75 -15.56 -3.04 9.97
CA ILE A 75 -14.86 -1.75 10.10
C ILE A 75 -13.35 -1.98 10.25
N ARG A 76 -12.94 -2.93 11.11
CA ARG A 76 -11.52 -3.28 11.30
C ARG A 76 -10.92 -3.84 10.01
N HIS A 77 -11.63 -4.73 9.31
CA HIS A 77 -11.19 -5.30 8.04
C HIS A 77 -10.96 -4.21 6.97
N VAL A 78 -11.94 -3.33 6.78
CA VAL A 78 -11.87 -2.24 5.81
C VAL A 78 -10.74 -1.26 6.17
N ARG A 79 -10.53 -0.96 7.45
CA ARG A 79 -9.39 -0.14 7.91
C ARG A 79 -8.04 -0.77 7.60
N GLY A 80 -7.87 -2.08 7.79
CA GLY A 80 -6.63 -2.77 7.44
C GLY A 80 -6.30 -2.70 5.95
N ARG A 81 -7.32 -2.81 5.10
CA ARG A 81 -7.16 -2.64 3.66
C ARG A 81 -6.86 -1.19 3.25
N ILE A 82 -7.52 -0.20 3.88
CA ILE A 82 -7.19 1.22 3.70
C ILE A 82 -5.72 1.47 4.06
N ALA A 83 -5.26 0.96 5.21
CA ALA A 83 -3.86 1.08 5.64
C ALA A 83 -2.90 0.48 4.60
N THR A 84 -3.24 -0.67 4.03
CA THR A 84 -2.46 -1.30 2.96
C THR A 84 -2.39 -0.40 1.72
N ALA A 85 -3.54 0.09 1.24
CA ALA A 85 -3.59 0.99 0.07
C ALA A 85 -2.83 2.30 0.30
N VAL A 86 -2.90 2.86 1.51
CA VAL A 86 -2.13 4.07 1.90
C VAL A 86 -0.62 3.78 1.88
N GLY A 87 -0.19 2.62 2.40
CA GLY A 87 1.21 2.18 2.33
C GLY A 87 1.71 2.02 0.89
N GLU A 88 0.86 1.53 -0.01
CA GLU A 88 1.18 1.44 -1.44
C GLU A 88 1.29 2.82 -2.10
N ILE A 89 0.43 3.78 -1.74
CA ILE A 89 0.56 5.18 -2.19
C ILE A 89 1.89 5.77 -1.73
N ALA A 90 2.25 5.58 -0.45
CA ALA A 90 3.51 6.08 0.09
C ALA A 90 4.71 5.52 -0.68
N ARG A 91 4.69 4.22 -0.99
CA ARG A 91 5.73 3.56 -1.77
C ARG A 91 5.80 4.08 -3.21
N ALA A 92 4.66 4.21 -3.88
CA ALA A 92 4.61 4.76 -5.24
C ALA A 92 5.16 6.20 -5.29
N ALA A 93 4.81 7.03 -4.30
CA ALA A 93 5.34 8.40 -4.20
C ALA A 93 6.86 8.42 -4.02
N GLN A 94 7.42 7.53 -3.19
CA GLN A 94 8.87 7.39 -3.02
C GLN A 94 9.56 6.93 -4.31
N ASP A 95 8.98 5.97 -5.02
CA ASP A 95 9.52 5.44 -6.28
C ASP A 95 9.56 6.55 -7.36
N PHE A 96 8.49 7.32 -7.52
CA PHE A 96 8.47 8.45 -8.46
C PHE A 96 9.40 9.59 -8.04
N ALA A 97 9.50 9.91 -6.75
CA ALA A 97 10.46 10.89 -6.25
C ALA A 97 11.92 10.46 -6.56
N ALA A 98 12.23 9.18 -6.42
CA ALA A 98 13.54 8.63 -6.80
C ALA A 98 13.80 8.74 -8.31
N GLN A 99 12.80 8.49 -9.14
CA GLN A 99 12.89 8.65 -10.60
C GLN A 99 13.15 10.11 -11.00
N ILE A 100 12.45 11.07 -10.39
CA ILE A 100 12.69 12.49 -10.63
C ILE A 100 14.13 12.84 -10.23
N ARG A 101 14.58 12.45 -9.04
CA ARG A 101 15.96 12.72 -8.59
C ARG A 101 17.01 12.13 -9.54
N PHE A 102 16.74 10.94 -10.11
CA PHE A 102 17.61 10.35 -11.12
C PHE A 102 17.58 11.15 -12.43
N PHE A 103 16.41 11.55 -12.91
CA PHE A 103 16.26 12.40 -14.09
C PHE A 103 17.05 13.70 -13.94
N GLU A 104 16.95 14.36 -12.78
CA GLU A 104 17.66 15.60 -12.46
C GLU A 104 19.17 15.41 -12.44
N ALA A 105 19.65 14.26 -11.95
CA ALA A 105 21.07 13.94 -11.97
C ALA A 105 21.62 13.74 -13.40
N MET A 106 20.81 13.17 -14.29
CA MET A 106 21.16 12.98 -15.71
C MET A 106 20.99 14.27 -16.53
N ASN A 107 20.03 15.13 -16.16
CA ASN A 107 19.66 16.35 -16.88
C ASN A 107 19.61 17.57 -15.93
N PRO A 108 20.76 18.06 -15.44
CA PRO A 108 20.78 19.12 -14.40
C PRO A 108 20.12 20.43 -14.82
N ASN A 109 20.12 20.74 -16.13
CA ASN A 109 19.52 21.95 -16.67
C ASN A 109 17.98 21.94 -16.64
N ASP A 110 17.37 20.75 -16.56
CA ASP A 110 15.91 20.57 -16.53
C ASP A 110 15.35 20.39 -15.12
N ALA A 111 16.20 20.34 -14.08
CA ALA A 111 15.77 20.09 -12.71
C ALA A 111 14.76 21.12 -12.17
N ALA A 112 14.83 22.36 -12.65
CA ALA A 112 13.85 23.39 -12.29
C ALA A 112 12.41 23.03 -12.75
N LYS A 113 12.25 22.20 -13.78
CA LYS A 113 10.95 21.82 -14.35
C LYS A 113 10.27 20.71 -13.54
N THR A 114 11.04 19.79 -12.98
CA THR A 114 10.54 18.62 -12.24
C THR A 114 10.39 18.86 -10.74
N LYS A 115 11.05 19.90 -10.21
CA LYS A 115 10.98 20.27 -8.79
C LYS A 115 9.56 20.37 -8.21
N PRO A 116 8.56 20.99 -8.88
CA PRO A 116 7.20 21.04 -8.34
C PRO A 116 6.56 19.66 -8.14
N ALA A 117 6.87 18.69 -9.02
CA ALA A 117 6.38 17.33 -8.87
C ALA A 117 7.10 16.59 -7.74
N LEU A 118 8.42 16.80 -7.58
CA LEU A 118 9.19 16.24 -6.47
C LEU A 118 8.66 16.69 -5.12
N ASP A 119 8.42 17.99 -4.96
CA ASP A 119 7.86 18.57 -3.73
C ASP A 119 6.49 17.94 -3.40
N LYS A 120 5.63 17.74 -4.40
CA LYS A 120 4.34 17.07 -4.27
C LYS A 120 4.44 15.61 -3.85
N PHE A 121 5.37 14.83 -4.42
CA PHE A 121 5.57 13.45 -3.98
C PHE A 121 6.03 13.37 -2.52
N ASP A 122 6.92 14.27 -2.09
CA ASP A 122 7.34 14.35 -0.68
C ASP A 122 6.18 14.79 0.24
N GLU A 123 5.26 15.64 -0.22
CA GLU A 123 4.03 16.00 0.50
C GLU A 123 3.04 14.85 0.62
N ILE A 124 2.84 14.06 -0.45
CA ILE A 124 1.99 12.87 -0.46
C ILE A 124 2.53 11.84 0.55
N GLU A 125 3.83 11.55 0.52
CA GLU A 125 4.46 10.62 1.46
C GLU A 125 4.21 11.06 2.91
N LYS A 126 4.42 12.34 3.24
CA LYS A 126 4.15 12.86 4.58
C LYS A 126 2.68 12.73 4.97
N SER A 127 1.77 13.01 4.03
CA SER A 127 0.32 12.96 4.25
C SER A 127 -0.18 11.54 4.54
N THR A 128 0.53 10.50 4.06
CA THR A 128 0.19 9.11 4.41
C THR A 128 0.35 8.81 5.90
N ARG A 129 1.21 9.56 6.62
CA ARG A 129 1.44 9.38 8.07
C ARG A 129 0.28 9.83 8.93
N GLU A 130 -0.64 10.63 8.38
CA GLU A 130 -1.88 11.02 9.07
C GLU A 130 -2.85 9.84 9.20
N PHE A 131 -2.65 8.78 8.44
CA PHE A 131 -3.40 7.54 8.58
C PHE A 131 -2.80 6.74 9.73
N THR A 132 -3.33 6.94 10.91
CA THR A 132 -3.05 6.07 12.05
C THR A 132 -3.62 4.69 11.75
N VAL A 133 -2.75 3.72 11.49
CA VAL A 133 -3.10 2.31 11.60
C VAL A 133 -3.30 2.04 13.10
N PRO A 134 -4.49 1.60 13.56
CA PRO A 134 -4.59 1.09 14.91
C PRO A 134 -3.58 -0.04 15.05
N GLU A 135 -2.67 0.03 16.03
CA GLU A 135 -1.81 -1.09 16.44
C GLU A 135 -2.67 -2.17 17.14
N ASP A 136 -3.74 -2.61 16.49
CA ASP A 136 -4.37 -3.89 16.79
C ASP A 136 -3.73 -4.89 15.82
N GLY A 137 -2.44 -5.16 16.02
CA GLY A 137 -1.89 -6.43 15.55
C GLY A 137 -2.75 -7.56 16.13
N PRO A 138 -2.89 -8.71 15.45
CA PRO A 138 -3.44 -9.88 16.13
C PRO A 138 -2.61 -10.05 17.40
N GLU A 139 -3.26 -10.16 18.57
CA GLU A 139 -2.55 -10.57 19.78
C GLU A 139 -1.78 -11.85 19.40
N GLU A 140 -0.44 -11.78 19.39
CA GLU A 140 0.41 -12.96 19.33
C GLU A 140 0.09 -13.76 20.61
N GLY A 141 -0.90 -14.65 20.55
CA GLY A 141 -1.35 -15.29 21.79
C GLY A 141 -2.60 -16.17 21.77
N GLU A 142 -3.41 -16.24 20.70
CA GLU A 142 -4.35 -17.37 20.61
C GLU A 142 -3.58 -18.60 20.12
N GLU A 143 -2.88 -19.25 21.06
CA GLU A 143 -2.58 -20.67 21.00
C GLU A 143 -3.86 -21.38 20.57
N LEU A 144 -3.86 -21.90 19.34
CA LEU A 144 -4.81 -22.92 18.94
C LEU A 144 -4.67 -24.06 19.95
N ALA A 145 -5.63 -24.15 20.87
CA ALA A 145 -5.77 -25.31 21.74
C ALA A 145 -5.76 -26.56 20.83
N PRO A 146 -5.01 -27.61 21.22
CA PRO A 146 -4.72 -28.71 20.32
C PRO A 146 -6.02 -29.36 19.85
N ALA A 147 -6.11 -29.63 18.55
CA ALA A 147 -7.18 -30.44 17.99
C ALA A 147 -7.10 -31.84 18.62
N ASP A 148 -7.98 -32.07 19.58
CA ASP A 148 -8.14 -33.32 20.29
C ASP A 148 -8.91 -34.30 19.38
N GLU A 149 -8.23 -34.90 18.40
CA GLU A 149 -8.80 -35.98 17.59
C GLU A 149 -7.72 -36.99 17.14
N THR A 150 -7.36 -37.93 18.02
CA THR A 150 -7.30 -39.35 17.64
C THR A 150 -7.61 -40.21 18.86
N GLY A 151 -8.85 -40.70 18.93
CA GLY A 151 -9.27 -41.70 19.91
C GLY A 151 -8.65 -43.07 19.63
N LEU A 152 -7.39 -43.25 20.00
CA LEU A 152 -6.73 -44.56 20.07
C LEU A 152 -6.09 -44.71 21.46
N SER A 153 -6.75 -45.48 22.30
CA SER A 153 -6.18 -46.01 23.54
C SER A 153 -4.92 -46.83 23.22
N PRO A 154 -3.79 -46.63 23.92
CA PRO A 154 -2.66 -47.54 23.80
C PRO A 154 -3.06 -48.87 24.47
N ASP A 155 -3.11 -49.93 23.67
CA ASP A 155 -3.13 -51.30 24.18
C ASP A 155 -1.93 -51.53 25.12
N GLU A 156 -2.24 -52.11 26.28
CA GLU A 156 -1.25 -52.76 27.14
C GLU A 156 -0.59 -53.94 26.40
N ASP A 157 0.58 -54.33 26.90
CA ASP A 157 1.32 -55.58 26.62
C ASP A 157 2.30 -55.62 25.43
N VAL A 158 3.56 -55.15 25.66
CA VAL A 158 4.75 -56.00 25.43
C VAL A 158 5.92 -55.56 26.33
N ASP A 159 6.30 -56.42 27.29
CA ASP A 159 7.53 -56.31 28.11
C ASP A 159 8.76 -56.81 27.30
N PRO A 160 9.84 -56.02 27.12
CA PRO A 160 10.97 -56.43 26.29
C PRO A 160 12.16 -57.07 27.04
N MET A 161 12.00 -57.67 28.23
CA MET A 161 13.11 -58.42 28.89
C MET A 161 12.81 -59.87 29.33
N LEU A 162 12.29 -60.70 28.41
CA LEU A 162 12.39 -62.15 28.52
C LEU A 162 12.76 -62.77 27.17
N MET A 163 14.08 -62.82 26.89
CA MET A 163 14.86 -63.89 26.22
C MET A 163 16.24 -63.37 25.84
#